data_AF-A0A7T5RBN2-F1
#
_entry.id   AF-A0A7T5RBN2-F1
#
_cell.length_a   1.000
_cell.length_b   1.000
_cell.length_c   1.000
_cell.angle_alpha   90.00
_cell.angle_beta   90.00
_cell.angle_gamma   90.00
#
_symmetry.space_group_name_H-M   'P 1'
#
loop_
_entity.id
_entity.type
_entity.pdbx_description
1 polymer ?
#
loop_
_entity_poly.entity_id
_entity_poly.type
_entity_poly.pdbx_seq_one_letter_code
_entity_poly.pdbx_strand_id
1 'polypeptide(L)'
;MAQVSKRYLHKDVEERILDLFWMSLAMLSTKEKISMFLDDLLSPTEKLMLSKRLAIAFMLIKGHDYPLINNKLKVSNQTIWNVKTNLTHRGKGYKMAVEQIMSKEKWEKFWQDLDHFLTQALPPKYGTNWTEVRRKQWEERRKQNKPF
;
A
#
# COMPACT_ATOMS: atom_id res chain seq x y z
N MET A 1 -15.08 7.95 -2.32
CA MET A 1 -14.26 8.11 -3.54
C MET A 1 -14.16 9.60 -3.81
N ALA A 2 -13.08 10.08 -4.43
CA ALA A 2 -12.98 11.48 -4.85
C ALA A 2 -14.11 11.78 -5.84
N GLN A 3 -14.84 12.87 -5.62
CA GLN A 3 -15.97 13.28 -6.42
C GLN A 3 -15.49 14.37 -7.39
N VAL A 4 -15.58 14.10 -8.69
CA VAL A 4 -15.37 15.14 -9.70
C VAL A 4 -16.67 15.93 -9.89
N SER A 5 -16.54 17.24 -10.12
CA SER A 5 -17.67 18.12 -10.41
C SER A 5 -18.47 17.60 -11.61
N LYS A 6 -19.80 17.73 -11.56
CA LYS A 6 -20.69 17.35 -12.68
C LYS A 6 -20.62 18.34 -13.85
N ARG A 7 -19.94 19.48 -13.69
CA ARG A 7 -19.76 20.48 -14.76
C ARG A 7 -18.67 20.00 -15.69
N TYR A 8 -19.02 19.83 -16.96
CA TYR A 8 -18.12 19.32 -17.98
C TYR A 8 -17.04 20.35 -18.32
N LEU A 9 -15.80 19.90 -18.43
CA LEU A 9 -14.67 20.70 -18.91
C LEU A 9 -14.45 20.37 -20.39
N HIS A 10 -14.04 21.36 -21.19
CA HIS A 10 -13.64 21.06 -22.57
C HIS A 10 -12.45 20.10 -22.56
N LYS A 11 -12.48 19.08 -23.43
CA LYS A 11 -11.50 17.99 -23.44
C LYS A 11 -10.05 18.50 -23.53
N ASP A 12 -9.80 19.48 -24.40
CA ASP A 12 -8.47 20.08 -24.57
C ASP A 12 -7.94 20.76 -23.29
N VAL A 13 -8.84 21.32 -22.48
CA VAL A 13 -8.47 21.95 -21.21
C VAL A 13 -8.17 20.87 -20.17
N GLU A 14 -8.96 19.79 -20.14
CA GLU A 14 -8.72 18.64 -19.26
C GLU A 14 -7.36 18.00 -19.55
N GLU A 15 -7.04 17.75 -20.83
CA GLU A 15 -5.75 17.20 -21.26
C GLU A 15 -4.59 18.10 -20.82
N ARG A 16 -4.68 19.42 -21.04
CA ARG A 16 -3.63 20.37 -20.61
C ARG A 16 -3.43 20.41 -19.09
N ILE A 17 -4.50 20.32 -18.31
CA ILE A 17 -4.41 20.31 -16.84
C ILE A 17 -3.74 19.02 -16.37
N LEU A 18 -4.09 17.88 -16.96
CA LEU A 18 -3.46 16.60 -16.65
C LEU A 18 -1.97 16.60 -17.02
N ASP A 19 -1.60 17.16 -18.17
CA ASP A 19 -0.21 17.28 -18.59
C ASP A 19 0.61 18.12 -17.60
N LEU A 20 0.07 19.26 -17.15
CA LEU A 20 0.73 20.08 -16.14
C LEU A 20 0.95 19.32 -14.83
N PHE A 21 -0.02 18.48 -14.43
CA PHE A 21 0.12 17.63 -13.25
C PHE A 21 1.25 16.60 -13.43
N TRP A 22 1.32 15.93 -14.58
CA TRP A 22 2.39 14.96 -14.87
C TRP A 22 3.77 15.61 -14.93
N MET A 23 3.88 16.78 -15.56
CA MET A 23 5.12 17.54 -15.62
C MET A 23 5.59 17.95 -14.22
N SER A 24 4.67 18.39 -13.36
CA SER A 24 4.98 18.77 -11.98
C SER A 24 5.54 17.58 -11.19
N LEU A 25 4.91 16.40 -11.30
CA LEU A 25 5.40 15.19 -10.65
C LEU A 25 6.77 14.74 -11.20
N ALA A 26 6.99 14.84 -12.50
CA ALA A 26 8.25 14.42 -13.12
C ALA A 26 9.44 15.32 -12.73
N MET A 27 9.21 16.62 -12.50
CA MET A 27 10.25 17.56 -12.08
C MET A 27 10.69 17.37 -10.61
N LEU A 28 9.81 16.82 -9.77
CA LEU A 28 10.10 16.55 -8.36
C LEU A 28 10.88 15.23 -8.24
N SER A 29 12.21 15.31 -8.22
CA SER A 29 13.08 14.12 -8.24
C SER A 29 13.37 13.50 -6.85
N THR A 30 13.07 14.21 -5.75
CA THR A 30 13.40 13.74 -4.39
C THR A 30 12.15 13.40 -3.57
N LYS A 31 12.29 12.39 -2.70
CA LYS A 31 11.19 11.93 -1.81
C LYS A 31 10.62 13.06 -0.96
N GLU A 32 11.48 13.92 -0.40
CA GLU A 32 11.06 15.06 0.43
C GLU A 32 10.20 16.05 -0.35
N LYS A 33 10.65 16.44 -1.55
CA LYS A 33 9.90 17.36 -2.42
C LYS A 33 8.55 16.79 -2.83
N ILE A 34 8.51 15.50 -3.17
CA ILE A 34 7.26 14.80 -3.49
C ILE A 34 6.33 14.76 -2.25
N SER A 35 6.88 14.49 -1.06
CA SER A 35 6.07 14.46 0.17
C SER A 35 5.42 15.80 0.43
N MET A 36 6.19 16.90 0.40
CA MET A 36 5.65 18.25 0.62
C MET A 36 4.58 18.59 -0.42
N PHE A 37 4.83 18.32 -1.70
CA PHE A 37 3.86 18.55 -2.76
C PHE A 37 2.55 17.77 -2.55
N LEU A 38 2.64 16.49 -2.17
CA LEU A 38 1.46 15.67 -1.90
C LEU A 38 0.77 16.04 -0.58
N ASP A 39 1.49 16.62 0.37
CA ASP A 39 0.93 17.15 1.61
C ASP A 39 0.05 18.39 1.35
N ASP A 40 0.47 19.24 0.42
CA ASP A 40 -0.29 20.43 0.01
C ASP A 40 -1.46 20.10 -0.93
N LEU A 41 -1.28 19.12 -1.82
CA LEU A 41 -2.28 18.78 -2.85
C LEU A 41 -3.40 17.88 -2.33
N LEU A 42 -3.08 16.92 -1.46
CA LEU A 42 -4.02 15.87 -1.05
C LEU A 42 -4.48 16.07 0.38
N SER A 43 -5.76 15.79 0.61
CA SER A 43 -6.26 15.67 1.97
C SER A 43 -5.58 14.49 2.71
N PRO A 44 -5.52 14.53 4.06
CA PRO A 44 -4.97 13.43 4.85
C PRO A 44 -5.63 12.07 4.56
N THR A 45 -6.93 12.07 4.29
CA THR A 45 -7.71 10.88 3.97
C THR A 45 -7.39 10.32 2.58
N GLU A 46 -7.22 11.19 1.58
CA GLU A 46 -6.83 10.79 0.22
C GLU A 46 -5.43 10.20 0.19
N LYS A 47 -4.49 10.82 0.90
CA LYS A 47 -3.12 10.33 1.04
C LYS A 47 -3.08 8.93 1.64
N LEU A 48 -3.81 8.70 2.73
CA LEU A 48 -3.92 7.38 3.35
C LEU A 48 -4.63 6.36 2.44
N MET A 49 -5.67 6.78 1.72
CA MET A 49 -6.37 5.93 0.75
C MET A 49 -5.44 5.49 -0.39
N LEU A 50 -4.67 6.41 -0.98
CA LEU A 50 -3.73 6.11 -2.07
C LEU A 50 -2.61 5.18 -1.59
N SER A 51 -2.04 5.45 -0.42
CA SER A 51 -1.03 4.59 0.21
C SER A 51 -1.55 3.18 0.45
N LYS A 52 -2.79 3.01 0.95
CA LYS A 52 -3.42 1.71 1.12
C LYS A 52 -3.64 0.99 -0.22
N ARG A 53 -4.11 1.69 -1.26
CA ARG A 53 -4.30 1.09 -2.60
C ARG A 53 -2.99 0.59 -3.19
N LEU A 54 -1.91 1.36 -3.02
CA LEU A 54 -0.58 0.98 -3.44
C LEU A 54 -0.13 -0.28 -2.68
N ALA A 55 -0.24 -0.30 -1.34
CA ALA A 55 0.07 -1.47 -0.53
C ALA A 55 -0.74 -2.72 -0.93
N ILE A 56 -2.04 -2.59 -1.23
CA ILE A 56 -2.87 -3.69 -1.74
C ILE A 56 -2.28 -4.24 -3.05
N ALA A 57 -1.96 -3.38 -4.01
CA ALA A 57 -1.42 -3.81 -5.31
C ALA A 57 -0.13 -4.61 -5.13
N PHE A 58 0.78 -4.14 -4.26
CA PHE A 58 1.98 -4.87 -3.89
C PHE A 58 1.68 -6.23 -3.28
N MET A 59 0.77 -6.28 -2.30
CA MET A 59 0.45 -7.53 -1.62
C MET A 59 -0.18 -8.55 -2.58
N LEU A 60 -1.00 -8.10 -3.52
CA LEU A 60 -1.59 -8.94 -4.57
C LEU A 60 -0.53 -9.48 -5.53
N ILE A 61 0.47 -8.68 -5.91
CA ILE A 61 1.57 -9.12 -6.79
C ILE A 61 2.44 -10.17 -6.09
N LYS A 62 2.66 -10.02 -4.78
CA LYS A 62 3.35 -11.04 -3.95
C LYS A 62 2.52 -12.30 -3.69
N GLY A 63 1.25 -12.35 -4.12
CA GLY A 63 0.40 -13.52 -3.96
C GLY A 63 -0.27 -13.66 -2.59
N HIS A 64 -0.40 -12.57 -1.81
CA HIS A 64 -1.12 -12.61 -0.54
C HIS A 64 -2.64 -12.73 -0.74
N ASP A 65 -3.30 -13.48 0.15
CA ASP A 65 -4.74 -13.69 0.12
C ASP A 65 -5.56 -12.47 0.56
N TYR A 66 -6.80 -12.39 0.07
CA TYR A 66 -7.75 -11.32 0.40
C TYR A 66 -8.00 -11.13 1.90
N PRO A 67 -8.24 -12.18 2.71
CA PRO A 67 -8.48 -12.01 4.15
C PRO A 67 -7.27 -11.41 4.86
N LEU A 68 -6.06 -11.77 4.43
CA LEU A 68 -4.82 -11.26 4.99
C LEU A 68 -4.69 -9.75 4.70
N ILE A 69 -4.91 -9.35 3.45
CA ILE A 69 -4.87 -7.94 3.02
C ILE A 69 -5.93 -7.11 3.76
N ASN A 70 -7.16 -7.64 3.86
CA ASN A 70 -8.26 -6.99 4.57
C ASN A 70 -7.87 -6.72 6.04
N ASN A 71 -7.41 -7.76 6.74
CA ASN A 71 -7.07 -7.67 8.16
C ASN A 71 -5.89 -6.74 8.42
N LYS A 72 -4.87 -6.77 7.55
CA LYS A 72 -3.63 -5.98 7.67
C LYS A 72 -3.85 -4.51 7.36
N LEU A 73 -4.49 -4.20 6.23
CA LEU A 73 -4.66 -2.82 5.77
C LEU A 73 -5.96 -2.17 6.25
N LYS A 74 -6.83 -2.93 6.93
CA LYS A 74 -8.17 -2.50 7.37
C LYS A 74 -8.93 -1.89 6.20
N VAL A 75 -9.10 -2.69 5.15
CA VAL A 75 -9.76 -2.31 3.90
C VAL A 75 -10.83 -3.32 3.56
N SER A 76 -11.93 -2.87 2.93
CA SER A 76 -13.00 -3.75 2.51
C SER A 76 -12.56 -4.66 1.35
N ASN A 77 -13.16 -5.86 1.26
CA ASN A 77 -12.93 -6.79 0.16
C ASN A 77 -13.22 -6.14 -1.21
N GLN A 78 -14.23 -5.26 -1.27
CA GLN A 78 -14.55 -4.50 -2.48
C GLN A 78 -13.38 -3.61 -2.93
N THR A 79 -12.68 -2.98 -1.98
CA THR A 79 -11.51 -2.15 -2.27
C THR A 79 -10.38 -3.00 -2.85
N ILE A 80 -10.13 -4.18 -2.25
CA ILE A 80 -9.12 -5.11 -2.74
C ILE A 80 -9.47 -5.59 -4.15
N TRP A 81 -10.74 -5.94 -4.37
CA TRP A 81 -11.23 -6.36 -5.68
C TRP A 81 -11.06 -5.28 -6.74
N ASN A 82 -11.45 -4.04 -6.46
CA ASN A 82 -11.25 -2.91 -7.38
C ASN A 82 -9.77 -2.73 -7.75
N VAL A 83 -8.85 -2.85 -6.77
CA VAL A 83 -7.40 -2.76 -7.03
C VAL A 83 -6.92 -3.94 -7.87
N LYS A 84 -7.37 -5.16 -7.59
CA LYS A 84 -7.05 -6.34 -8.41
C LYS A 84 -7.51 -6.17 -9.85
N THR A 85 -8.75 -5.73 -10.06
CA THR A 85 -9.32 -5.47 -11.38
C THR A 85 -8.51 -4.41 -12.14
N ASN A 86 -8.09 -3.33 -11.45
CA ASN A 86 -7.21 -2.33 -12.04
C ASN A 86 -5.82 -2.91 -12.40
N LEU A 87 -5.27 -3.79 -11.55
CA LEU A 87 -3.99 -4.45 -11.80
C LEU A 87 -4.07 -5.41 -13.00
N THR A 88 -5.18 -6.12 -13.18
CA THR A 88 -5.38 -7.05 -14.31
C THR A 88 -5.58 -6.31 -15.63
N HIS A 89 -6.38 -5.23 -15.64
CA HIS A 89 -6.73 -4.54 -16.89
C HIS A 89 -5.82 -3.35 -17.24
N ARG A 90 -5.27 -2.64 -16.25
CA ARG A 90 -4.50 -1.38 -16.43
C ARG A 90 -3.20 -1.35 -15.61
N GLY A 91 -2.75 -2.49 -15.12
CA GLY A 91 -1.69 -2.59 -14.11
C GLY A 91 -0.26 -2.31 -14.57
N LYS A 92 -0.01 -1.85 -15.79
CA LYS A 92 1.36 -1.61 -16.29
C LYS A 92 2.16 -0.68 -15.37
N GLY A 93 1.53 0.41 -14.92
CA GLY A 93 2.16 1.36 -13.98
C GLY A 93 2.45 0.75 -12.61
N TYR A 94 1.52 -0.05 -12.07
CA TYR A 94 1.75 -0.77 -10.81
C TYR A 94 2.91 -1.75 -10.94
N LYS A 95 2.92 -2.57 -12.00
CA LYS A 95 3.99 -3.55 -12.24
C LYS A 95 5.35 -2.87 -12.38
N MET A 96 5.44 -1.81 -13.17
CA MET A 96 6.68 -1.03 -13.34
C MET A 96 7.18 -0.46 -12.01
N ALA A 97 6.30 0.18 -11.24
CA ALA A 97 6.66 0.71 -9.92
C ALA A 97 7.11 -0.41 -8.97
N VAL A 98 6.43 -1.57 -9.01
CA VAL A 98 6.77 -2.72 -8.19
C VAL A 98 8.12 -3.32 -8.57
N GLU A 99 8.39 -3.51 -9.85
CA GLU A 99 9.67 -4.02 -10.37
C GLU A 99 10.83 -3.12 -9.94
N GLN A 100 10.71 -1.80 -10.10
CA GLN A 100 11.74 -0.83 -9.70
C GLN A 100 11.97 -0.76 -8.19
N ILE A 101 10.96 -1.09 -7.40
CA ILE A 101 11.04 -1.08 -5.94
C ILE A 101 11.58 -2.42 -5.43
N MET A 102 11.14 -3.55 -6.00
CA MET A 102 11.61 -4.90 -5.65
C MET A 102 13.08 -5.12 -6.04
N SER A 103 13.58 -4.43 -7.06
CA SER A 103 15.01 -4.44 -7.40
C SER A 103 15.89 -3.75 -6.35
N LYS A 104 15.31 -3.08 -5.34
CA LYS A 104 16.04 -2.43 -4.25
C LYS A 104 15.97 -3.30 -3.00
N GLU A 105 17.12 -3.70 -2.49
CA GLU A 105 17.32 -4.48 -1.24
C GLU A 105 16.60 -3.88 -0.02
N LYS A 106 16.37 -2.57 -0.01
CA LYS A 106 15.63 -1.83 1.03
C LYS A 106 14.16 -2.25 1.13
N TRP A 107 13.58 -2.79 0.06
CA TRP A 107 12.18 -3.16 0.00
C TRP A 107 11.90 -4.52 0.65
N GLU A 108 12.82 -5.47 0.49
CA GLU A 108 12.75 -6.76 1.18
C GLU A 108 12.72 -6.54 2.69
N LYS A 109 13.63 -5.69 3.19
CA LYS A 109 13.69 -5.29 4.61
C LYS A 109 12.43 -4.56 5.07
N PHE A 110 11.96 -3.57 4.31
CA PHE A 110 10.71 -2.86 4.62
C PHE A 110 9.49 -3.79 4.72
N TRP A 111 9.40 -4.81 3.85
CA TRP A 111 8.33 -5.80 3.94
C TRP A 111 8.51 -6.79 5.08
N GLN A 112 9.74 -7.18 5.42
CA GLN A 112 9.99 -7.97 6.62
C GLN A 112 9.60 -7.19 7.89
N ASP A 113 9.92 -5.91 7.94
CA ASP A 113 9.55 -5.02 9.05
C ASP A 113 8.02 -4.83 9.12
N LEU A 114 7.37 -4.61 7.98
CA LEU A 114 5.91 -4.56 7.90
C LEU A 114 5.27 -5.89 8.28
N ASP A 115 5.80 -7.01 7.80
CA ASP A 115 5.24 -8.32 8.11
C ASP A 115 5.41 -8.64 9.60
N HIS A 116 6.56 -8.33 10.19
CA HIS A 116 6.80 -8.43 11.62
C HIS A 116 5.81 -7.57 12.42
N PHE A 117 5.66 -6.30 12.04
CA PHE A 117 4.74 -5.36 12.70
C PHE A 117 3.29 -5.82 12.59
N LEU A 118 2.88 -6.29 11.41
CA LEU A 118 1.52 -6.76 11.16
C LEU A 118 1.24 -8.11 11.84
N THR A 119 2.22 -8.98 11.98
CA THR A 119 2.08 -10.29 12.65
C THR A 119 2.06 -10.14 14.17
N GLN A 120 2.78 -9.16 14.72
CA GLN A 120 2.66 -8.77 16.12
C GLN A 120 1.32 -8.12 16.45
N ALA A 121 0.78 -7.31 15.54
CA ALA A 121 -0.44 -6.53 15.79
C ALA A 121 -1.75 -7.30 15.56
N LEU A 122 -1.72 -8.44 14.84
CA LEU A 122 -2.93 -9.20 14.53
C LEU A 122 -3.17 -10.33 15.54
N PRO A 123 -4.39 -10.46 16.11
CA PRO A 123 -4.75 -11.66 16.84
C PRO A 123 -4.78 -12.87 15.89
N PRO A 124 -4.51 -14.09 16.39
CA PRO A 124 -4.58 -15.28 15.58
C PRO A 124 -5.96 -15.45 14.94
N LYS A 125 -5.97 -16.11 13.77
CA LYS A 125 -7.18 -16.36 12.98
C LYS A 125 -8.23 -17.09 13.85
N TYR A 126 -9.51 -16.77 13.68
CA TYR A 126 -10.59 -17.46 14.38
C TYR A 126 -10.53 -18.97 14.10
N GLY A 127 -10.65 -19.80 15.14
CA GLY A 127 -10.48 -21.26 15.08
C GLY A 127 -9.03 -21.77 15.26
N THR A 128 -8.05 -20.89 15.42
CA THR A 128 -6.66 -21.30 15.72
C THR A 128 -6.51 -21.62 17.21
N ASN A 129 -5.71 -22.63 17.57
CA ASN A 129 -5.42 -22.96 18.96
C ASN A 129 -4.62 -21.83 19.64
N TRP A 130 -5.31 -21.04 20.47
CA TRP A 130 -4.75 -19.87 21.14
C TRP A 130 -3.58 -20.20 22.06
N THR A 131 -3.57 -21.41 22.63
CA THR A 131 -2.50 -21.88 23.51
C THR A 131 -1.19 -22.08 22.74
N GLU A 132 -1.25 -22.65 21.54
CA GLU A 132 -0.07 -22.87 20.69
C GLU A 132 0.47 -21.57 20.10
N VAL A 133 -0.41 -20.68 19.64
CA VAL A 133 -0.01 -19.38 19.11
C VAL A 133 0.70 -18.57 20.19
N ARG A 134 0.12 -18.53 21.39
CA ARG A 134 0.70 -17.81 22.51
C ARG A 134 2.05 -18.41 22.88
N ARG A 135 2.19 -19.75 22.91
CA ARG A 135 3.47 -20.45 23.15
C ARG A 135 4.55 -20.04 22.15
N LYS A 136 4.25 -20.05 20.85
CA LYS A 136 5.19 -19.59 19.80
C LYS A 136 5.58 -18.12 19.97
N GLN A 137 4.63 -17.24 20.27
CA GLN A 137 4.90 -15.82 20.53
C GLN A 137 5.77 -15.60 21.79
N TRP A 138 5.67 -16.46 22.81
CA TRP A 138 6.55 -16.43 23.97
C TRP A 138 7.97 -16.93 23.63
N GLU A 139 8.08 -17.98 22.82
CA GLU A 139 9.38 -18.51 22.37
C GLU A 139 10.13 -17.50 21.48
N GLU A 140 9.44 -16.83 20.56
CA GLU A 140 10.01 -15.75 19.73
C GLU A 140 10.43 -14.55 20.57
N ARG A 141 9.60 -14.10 21.52
CA ARG A 141 9.97 -13.04 22.47
C ARG A 141 11.17 -13.43 23.34
N ARG A 142 11.25 -14.68 23.78
CA ARG A 142 12.41 -15.20 24.52
C ARG A 142 13.67 -15.22 23.67
N LYS A 143 13.58 -15.56 22.38
CA LYS A 143 14.73 -15.50 21.46
C LYS A 143 15.20 -14.06 21.22
N GLN A 144 14.28 -13.10 21.14
CA GLN A 144 14.62 -11.68 21.00
C GLN A 144 15.18 -11.06 22.30
N ASN A 145 14.70 -11.49 23.48
CA ASN A 145 15.16 -11.00 24.79
C ASN A 145 16.26 -11.85 25.44
N LYS A 146 17.00 -12.68 24.67
CA LYS A 146 18.20 -13.31 25.23
C LYS A 146 19.26 -12.21 25.46
N PRO A 147 19.68 -11.96 26.72
CA PRO A 147 20.84 -11.12 26.95
C PRO A 147 22.07 -11.82 26.34
N PHE A 148 22.96 -11.02 25.77
CA PHE A 148 24.27 -11.47 25.29
C PHE A 148 25.04 -12.25 26.35
#